data_AF-A0A233HQF4-F1
#
_entry.id   AF-A0A233HQF4-F1
#
_cell.length_a   1.000
_cell.length_b   1.000
_cell.length_c   1.000
_cell.angle_alpha   90.00
_cell.angle_beta   90.00
_cell.angle_gamma   90.00
#
_symmetry.space_group_name_H-M   'P 1'
#
loop_
_entity.id
_entity.type
_entity.pdbx_description
1 polymer ?
#
loop_
_entity_poly.entity_id
_entity_poly.type
_entity_poly.pdbx_seq_one_letter_code
_entity_poly.pdbx_strand_id
1 'polypeptide(L)' 'MEALNLSQPKVSRHLAELRKHELVMDERRGKWVYYRINPRLAPWVKQVLEITLKHNLALIEPELQFIKGKTCSNGISE' A
#
# COMPACT_ATOMS: atom_id res chain seq x y z
N MET A 1 4.12 13.04 -5.44
CA MET A 1 3.27 11.85 -5.67
C MET A 1 4.07 10.89 -6.55
N GLU A 2 5.08 10.24 -5.97
CA GLU A 2 6.27 9.83 -6.73
C GLU A 2 6.95 8.56 -6.18
N ALA A 3 6.23 7.80 -5.34
CA ALA A 3 6.78 6.66 -4.61
C ALA A 3 6.75 5.34 -5.41
N LEU A 4 5.94 5.24 -6.47
CA LEU A 4 5.82 4.02 -7.27
C LEU A 4 6.09 4.23 -8.77
N ASN A 5 6.38 5.45 -9.21
CA ASN A 5 6.56 5.82 -10.62
C ASN A 5 5.42 5.35 -11.57
N LEU A 6 4.27 4.97 -10.99
CA LEU A 6 3.06 4.57 -11.69
C LEU A 6 2.12 5.76 -11.84
N SER A 7 1.34 5.76 -12.91
CA SER A 7 0.30 6.76 -13.08
C SER A 7 -0.74 6.62 -11.96
N GLN A 8 -1.00 7.72 -11.25
CA GLN A 8 -2.01 7.83 -10.19
C GLN A 8 -3.37 7.18 -10.51
N PRO A 9 -3.91 7.22 -11.75
CA PRO A 9 -5.19 6.58 -12.07
C PRO A 9 -5.18 5.06 -11.90
N LYS A 10 -4.05 4.39 -12.20
CA LYS A 10 -3.91 2.93 -12.07
C LYS A 10 -3.87 2.51 -10.60
N VAL A 11 -3.08 3.23 -9.80
CA VAL A 11 -2.95 2.96 -8.36
C VAL A 11 -4.28 3.22 -7.63
N SER A 12 -4.97 4.31 -7.96
CA SER A 12 -6.28 4.63 -7.37
C SER A 12 -7.31 3.54 -7.66
N ARG A 13 -7.36 3.03 -8.89
CA ARG A 13 -8.27 1.94 -9.27
C ARG A 13 -8.02 0.68 -8.46
N HIS A 14 -6.77 0.25 -8.32
CA HIS A 14 -6.45 -0.94 -7.52
C HIS A 14 -6.79 -0.76 -6.04
N LEU A 15 -6.51 0.42 -5.47
CA LEU A 15 -6.87 0.72 -4.07
C LEU A 15 -8.39 0.77 -3.86
N ALA A 16 -9.15 1.28 -4.82
CA ALA A 16 -10.61 1.28 -4.76
C ALA A 16 -11.19 -0.15 -4.74
N GLU A 17 -10.67 -1.05 -5.57
CA GLU A 17 -11.08 -2.47 -5.56
C GLU A 17 -10.70 -3.16 -4.23
N LEU A 18 -9.47 -2.96 -3.75
CA LEU A 18 -9.04 -3.52 -2.46
C LEU A 18 -9.89 -3.00 -1.29
N ARG A 19 -10.29 -1.73 -1.33
CA ARG A 19 -11.19 -1.12 -0.33
C ARG A 19 -12.58 -1.72 -0.40
N LYS A 20 -13.11 -1.94 -1.61
CA LYS A 20 -14.44 -2.55 -1.83
C LYS A 20 -14.54 -3.94 -1.22
N HIS A 21 -13.43 -4.69 -1.23
CA HIS A 21 -13.33 -6.01 -0.60
C HIS A 21 -12.84 -5.97 0.86
N GLU A 22 -12.81 -4.79 1.48
CA GLU A 22 -12.42 -4.57 2.89
C GLU A 22 -11.01 -5.07 3.25
N LEU A 23 -10.15 -5.30 2.25
CA LEU A 23 -8.76 -5.73 2.44
C LEU A 23 -7.90 -4.58 2.95
N VAL A 24 -8.20 -3.36 2.49
CA VAL A 24 -7.56 -2.12 2.94
C VAL A 24 -8.58 -1.14 3.48
N MET A 25 -8.15 -0.34 4.43
CA MET A 25 -8.88 0.81 4.97
C MET A 25 -8.19 2.09 4.53
N ASP A 26 -8.98 3.10 4.22
CA ASP A 26 -8.50 4.45 4.00
C ASP A 26 -8.71 5.34 5.24
N GLU A 27 -7.80 6.29 5.41
CA GLU A 27 -7.88 7.32 6.44
C GLU A 27 -7.50 8.66 5.82
N ARG A 28 -8.43 9.63 5.84
CA ARG A 28 -8.18 10.97 5.33
C ARG A 28 -7.59 11.85 6.43
N ARG A 29 -6.37 12.34 6.22
CA ARG A 29 -5.69 13.31 7.09
C ARG A 29 -5.45 14.60 6.31
N GLY A 30 -6.36 15.56 6.51
CA GLY A 30 -6.36 16.84 5.79
C GLY A 30 -6.52 16.65 4.27
N LYS A 31 -5.50 17.06 3.52
CA LYS A 31 -5.48 16.96 2.04
C LYS A 31 -5.07 15.57 1.53
N TRP A 32 -4.59 14.68 2.40
CA TRP A 32 -4.03 13.38 2.01
C TRP A 32 -4.92 12.22 2.45
N VAL A 33 -4.99 11.18 1.63
CA VAL A 33 -5.66 9.91 1.97
C VAL A 33 -4.58 8.84 2.12
N TYR A 34 -4.53 8.24 3.30
CA TYR A 34 -3.63 7.15 3.66
C TYR A 34 -4.37 5.82 3.56
N TYR A 35 -3.65 4.76 3.22
CA TYR A 35 -4.19 3.41 3.14
C TYR A 35 -3.42 2.48 4.06
N ARG A 36 -4.13 1.55 4.70
CA ARG A 36 -3.53 0.50 5.54
C ARG A 36 -4.28 -0.82 5.36
N ILE A 37 -3.61 -1.93 5.60
CA ILE A 37 -4.27 -3.24 5.65
C ILE A 37 -5.29 -3.23 6.80
N ASN A 38 -6.47 -3.79 6.55
CA ASN A 38 -7.52 -3.87 7.56
C ASN A 38 -7.08 -4.80 8.71
N PRO A 39 -6.98 -4.32 9.97
CA PRO A 39 -6.50 -5.12 11.09
C PRO A 39 -7.52 -6.20 11.49
N ARG A 40 -8.80 -5.99 11.16
CA ARG A 40 -9.93 -6.89 11.44
C ARG A 40 -10.04 -8.04 10.45
N LEU A 41 -9.12 -8.17 9.49
CA LEU A 41 -9.10 -9.30 8.56
C LEU A 41 -8.99 -10.61 9.33
N ALA A 42 -9.78 -11.59 8.88
CA ALA A 42 -9.72 -12.94 9.41
C ALA A 42 -8.29 -13.52 9.25
N PRO A 43 -7.82 -14.35 10.20
CA PRO A 43 -6.46 -14.88 10.16
C PRO A 43 -6.09 -15.57 8.85
N TRP A 44 -7.03 -16.31 8.26
CA TRP A 44 -6.81 -17.02 6.99
C TRP A 44 -6.54 -16.07 5.81
N VAL A 45 -7.14 -14.87 5.81
CA VAL A 45 -6.90 -13.87 4.75
C VAL A 45 -5.48 -13.35 4.84
N LYS A 46 -5.01 -13.07 6.07
CA LYS A 46 -3.63 -12.63 6.30
C LYS A 46 -2.64 -13.70 5.85
N GLN A 47 -2.92 -14.97 6.15
CA GLN A 47 -2.10 -16.10 5.68
C GLN A 47 -2.01 -16.18 4.16
N VAL A 48 -3.14 -16.01 3.45
CA VAL A 48 -3.12 -15.99 1.98
C VAL A 48 -2.26 -14.84 1.47
N LEU A 49 -2.40 -13.63 2.02
CA LEU A 49 -1.59 -12.47 1.64
C LEU A 49 -0.09 -12.71 1.90
N GLU A 50 0.27 -13.30 3.04
CA GLU A 50 1.65 -13.64 3.38
C GLU A 50 2.24 -14.69 2.43
N ILE A 51 1.48 -15.74 2.11
CA ILE A 51 1.88 -16.77 1.15
C ILE A 51 2.06 -16.16 -0.24
N THR A 52 1.10 -15.35 -0.69
CA THR A 52 1.19 -14.66 -1.98
C THR A 52 2.41 -13.77 -2.03
N LEU A 53 2.67 -12.96 -1.00
CA LEU A 53 3.85 -12.11 -0.90
C LEU A 53 5.13 -12.96 -0.99
N LYS A 54 5.26 -13.98 -0.14
CA LYS A 54 6.45 -14.83 -0.06
C LYS A 54 6.83 -15.47 -1.41
N HIS A 55 5.85 -15.89 -2.19
CA HIS A 55 6.08 -16.56 -3.48
C HIS A 55 6.15 -15.62 -4.68
N ASN A 56 5.84 -14.33 -4.50
CA ASN A 56 5.82 -13.35 -5.58
C ASN A 56 6.69 -12.11 -5.28
N LEU A 57 7.60 -12.20 -4.31
CA LEU A 57 8.50 -11.10 -3.92
C LEU A 57 9.24 -10.50 -5.12
N ALA A 58 9.67 -11.33 -6.07
CA ALA A 58 10.36 -10.88 -7.28
C ALA A 58 9.55 -9.89 -8.13
N LEU A 59 8.21 -9.90 -8.05
CA LEU A 59 7.35 -8.98 -8.81
C LEU A 59 7.34 -7.56 -8.24
N ILE A 60 7.67 -7.40 -6.96
CA ILE A 60 7.63 -6.11 -6.26
C ILE A 60 9.02 -5.62 -5.82
N GLU A 61 10.05 -6.44 -6.01
CA GLU A 61 11.44 -6.10 -5.68
C GLU A 61 11.88 -4.76 -6.28
N PRO A 62 11.65 -4.42 -7.57
CA PRO A 62 12.10 -3.13 -8.11
C PRO A 62 11.41 -1.94 -7.44
N GLU A 63 10.11 -2.05 -7.12
CA GLU A 63 9.37 -1.03 -6.40
C GLU A 63 9.85 -0.90 -4.95
N LEU A 64 10.15 -2.03 -4.27
CA LEU A 64 10.68 -2.03 -2.91
C LEU A 64 12.04 -1.33 -2.82
N GLN A 65 12.94 -1.59 -3.77
CA GLN A 65 14.24 -0.93 -3.85
C GLN A 65 14.08 0.58 -4.08
N PHE A 66 13.14 0.97 -4.96
CA PHE A 66 12.84 2.36 -5.23
C PHE A 66 12.23 3.09 -4.02
N ILE A 67 11.31 2.46 -3.29
CA ILE A 67 10.69 3.02 -2.08
C ILE A 67 11.74 3.14 -0.96
N LYS A 68 12.59 2.13 -0.74
CA LYS A 68 13.67 2.19 0.27
C LYS A 68 14.66 3.32 0.00
N GLY A 69 14.94 3.61 -1.28
CA GLY A 69 15.83 4.70 -1.67
C GLY A 69 15.22 6.10 -1.49
N LYS A 70 13.88 6.23 -1.46
CA LYS A 70 13.18 7.49 -1.21
C LYS A 70 12.70 7.54 0.23
N THR A 71 13.61 7.83 1.17
CA THR A 71 13.20 8.26 2.51
C THR A 71 12.48 9.59 2.39
N CYS A 72 11.16 9.59 2.60
CA CYS A 72 10.44 10.83 2.81
C CYS A 72 10.93 11.43 4.13
N SER A 73 11.76 12.47 4.04
CA SER A 73 11.96 13.43 5.13
C SER A 73 10.64 14.15 5.38
N ASN A 74 9.71 13.48 6.08
CA ASN A 74 8.61 14.19 6.70
C ASN A 74 9.18 14.92 7.91
N GLY A 75 9.51 16.20 7.69
CA GLY A 75 9.57 17.17 8.78
C GLY A 75 8.25 17.12 9.54
N ILE A 76 8.29 16.53 10.72
CA ILE A 76 7.33 16.83 11.78
C ILE A 76 7.78 18.18 12.32
N SER A 77 7.26 19.25 11.73
CA SER A 77 7.21 20.56 12.36
C SER A 77 5.81 20.74 12.89
N GLU A 78 5.62 20.41 14.16
CA GLU A 78 4.84 21.13 15.19
C GLU A 78 5.02 20.42 16.53
#